data_AF-A0A958KHV7-F1
#
_entry.id   AF-A0A958KHV7-F1
#
_cell.length_a   1.000
_cell.length_b   1.000
_cell.length_c   1.000
_cell.angle_alpha   90.00
_cell.angle_beta   90.00
_cell.angle_gamma   90.00
#
_symmetry.space_group_name_H-M   'P 1'
#
loop_
_entity.id
_entity.type
_entity.pdbx_description
1 polymer ?
#
loop_
_entity_poly.entity_id
_entity_poly.type
_entity_poly.pdbx_seq_one_letter_code
_entity_poly.pdbx_strand_id
1 'polypeptide(L)'
;MNELNMDSKITENKKVKKPKKQDHVALSLESVKKINSWIKQAEQKKKGVSITRKNFINWLIEKSPDQLVPSDLSALVDRFYDEAKFLRQLLRELNQAKAEGKTDTGFEVVVKTKKFIKKKDVEI
;
A
#
# COMPACT_ATOMS: atom_id res chain seq x y z
N MET A 1 2.46 -61.28 24.08
CA MET A 1 2.45 -60.56 25.37
C MET A 1 3.89 -60.14 25.66
N ASN A 2 4.38 -58.90 25.60
CA ASN A 2 3.86 -57.56 25.36
C ASN A 2 5.03 -56.78 24.73
N GLU A 3 4.82 -56.20 23.55
CA GLU A 3 4.75 -54.75 23.32
C GLU A 3 6.08 -53.98 23.47
N LEU A 4 6.65 -53.68 22.29
CA LEU A 4 7.70 -52.72 22.04
C LEU A 4 7.20 -51.31 22.40
N ASN A 5 7.72 -50.72 23.48
CA ASN A 5 7.55 -49.27 23.71
C ASN A 5 8.68 -48.50 23.03
N MET A 6 8.37 -48.01 21.83
CA MET A 6 9.05 -46.89 21.19
C MET A 6 8.58 -45.59 21.85
N ASP A 7 9.39 -45.02 22.75
CA ASP A 7 9.23 -43.63 23.18
C ASP A 7 10.26 -42.73 22.47
N SER A 8 10.11 -42.60 21.16
CA SER A 8 10.70 -41.48 20.43
C SER A 8 9.88 -40.23 20.74
N LYS A 9 10.33 -39.41 21.69
CA LYS A 9 9.84 -38.03 21.86
C LYS A 9 10.18 -37.24 20.60
N ILE A 10 9.27 -37.22 19.64
CA ILE A 10 9.27 -36.28 18.53
C ILE A 10 8.80 -34.94 19.11
N THR A 11 9.75 -34.11 19.53
CA THR A 11 9.52 -32.70 19.78
C THR A 11 9.26 -32.02 18.43
N GLU A 12 8.00 -32.03 18.00
CA GLU A 12 7.53 -31.21 16.89
C GLU A 12 7.74 -29.74 17.24
N ASN A 13 8.88 -29.22 16.79
CA ASN A 13 9.21 -27.81 16.89
C ASN A 13 8.33 -27.07 15.87
N LYS A 14 7.06 -26.80 16.24
CA LYS A 14 6.14 -25.97 15.47
C LYS A 14 6.79 -24.60 15.33
N LYS A 15 7.41 -24.35 14.17
CA LYS A 15 7.89 -23.03 13.76
C LYS A 15 6.68 -22.10 13.73
N VAL A 16 6.45 -21.40 14.84
CA VAL A 16 5.46 -20.32 14.94
C VAL A 16 5.83 -19.30 13.88
N LYS A 17 5.01 -19.21 12.83
CA LYS A 17 5.15 -18.19 11.79
C LYS A 17 5.16 -16.84 12.50
N LYS A 18 6.30 -16.14 12.48
CA LYS A 18 6.41 -14.79 13.03
C LYS A 18 5.30 -13.94 12.41
N PRO A 19 4.53 -13.19 13.22
CA PRO A 19 3.49 -12.32 12.68
C PRO A 19 4.13 -11.39 11.65
N LYS A 20 3.50 -11.28 10.47
CA LYS A 20 3.92 -10.32 9.44
C LYS A 20 4.04 -8.95 10.11
N LYS A 21 5.15 -8.24 9.83
CA LYS A 21 5.37 -6.87 10.34
C LYS A 21 4.10 -6.06 10.06
N GLN A 22 3.47 -5.59 11.12
CA GLN A 22 2.33 -4.69 11.00
C GLN A 22 2.89 -3.31 10.69
N ASP A 23 2.50 -2.75 9.55
CA ASP A 23 2.87 -1.38 9.22
C ASP A 23 2.18 -0.43 10.21
N HIS A 24 2.98 0.44 10.83
CA HIS A 24 2.47 1.48 11.72
C HIS A 24 1.95 2.63 10.86
N VAL A 25 0.63 2.77 10.79
CA VAL A 25 -0.01 3.90 10.11
C VAL A 25 0.06 5.14 10.99
N ALA A 26 0.83 6.15 10.56
CA ALA A 26 0.85 7.46 11.20
C ALA A 26 -0.37 8.28 10.73
N LEU A 27 -1.19 8.73 11.67
CA LEU A 27 -2.32 9.61 11.38
C LEU A 27 -1.85 11.05 11.23
N SER A 28 -2.46 11.80 10.30
CA SER A 28 -2.25 13.24 10.21
C SER A 28 -2.74 13.95 11.48
N LEU A 29 -2.14 15.11 11.79
CA LEU A 29 -2.47 15.90 12.99
C LEU A 29 -3.96 16.27 13.04
N GLU A 30 -4.54 16.60 11.89
CA GLU A 30 -5.97 16.94 11.78
C GLU A 30 -6.88 15.76 12.10
N SER A 31 -6.55 14.57 11.57
CA SER A 31 -7.30 13.35 11.84
C SER A 31 -7.24 12.98 13.32
N VAL A 32 -6.08 13.15 13.96
CA VAL A 32 -5.92 12.92 15.41
C VAL A 32 -6.80 13.87 16.22
N LYS A 33 -6.84 15.17 15.86
CA LYS A 33 -7.70 16.15 16.54
C LYS A 33 -9.18 15.77 16.44
N LYS A 34 -9.65 15.36 15.26
CA LYS A 34 -11.04 14.93 15.04
C LYS A 34 -11.39 13.71 15.87
N ILE A 35 -10.55 12.67 15.84
CA ILE A 35 -10.76 11.44 16.61
C ILE A 35 -10.80 11.73 18.11
N ASN A 36 -9.89 12.54 18.64
CA ASN A 36 -9.91 12.91 20.05
C ASN A 36 -11.20 13.66 20.44
N SER A 37 -11.74 14.51 19.55
CA SER A 37 -13.03 15.18 19.77
C SER A 37 -14.19 14.19 19.84
N TRP A 38 -14.26 13.25 18.90
CA TRP A 38 -15.30 12.21 18.89
C TRP A 38 -15.22 11.27 20.11
N ILE A 39 -14.01 10.92 20.55
CA ILE A 39 -13.81 10.13 21.77
C ILE A 39 -14.37 10.89 22.98
N LYS A 40 -14.04 12.17 23.14
CA LYS A 40 -14.58 13.00 24.22
C LYS A 40 -16.11 13.06 24.20
N GLN A 41 -16.72 13.18 23.02
CA GLN A 41 -18.19 13.18 22.90
C GLN A 41 -18.79 11.83 23.34
N ALA A 42 -18.16 10.72 22.99
CA ALA A 42 -18.60 9.39 23.42
C ALA A 42 -18.47 9.20 24.94
N GLU A 43 -17.37 9.65 25.53
CA GLU A 43 -17.12 9.61 26.98
C GLU A 43 -18.10 10.49 27.76
N GLN A 44 -18.46 11.66 27.22
CA GLN A 44 -19.46 12.55 27.81
C GLN A 44 -20.87 11.95 27.78
N LYS A 45 -21.21 11.18 26.73
CA LYS A 45 -22.55 10.59 26.56
C LYS A 45 -22.84 9.50 27.58
N LYS A 46 -21.83 8.71 27.99
CA LYS A 46 -22.01 7.65 28.99
C LYS A 46 -20.75 7.50 29.85
N LYS A 47 -20.91 7.79 31.14
CA LYS A 47 -19.87 7.55 32.16
C LYS A 47 -19.50 6.06 32.16
N GLY A 48 -18.21 5.77 32.06
CA GLY A 48 -17.65 4.40 32.01
C GLY A 48 -17.22 3.92 30.62
N VAL A 49 -17.51 4.69 29.56
CA VAL A 49 -16.91 4.44 28.24
C VAL A 49 -15.50 5.02 28.24
N SER A 50 -14.50 4.19 27.95
CA SER A 50 -13.12 4.64 27.68
C SER A 50 -12.68 4.02 26.37
N ILE A 51 -12.44 4.85 25.37
CA ILE A 51 -12.11 4.41 24.02
C ILE A 51 -10.70 4.88 23.68
N THR A 52 -9.78 3.94 23.49
CA THR A 52 -8.47 4.26 22.92
C THR A 52 -8.62 4.56 21.42
N ARG A 53 -7.77 5.45 20.89
CA ARG A 53 -7.77 5.79 19.45
C ARG A 53 -7.67 4.56 18.54
N LYS A 54 -6.88 3.56 18.92
CA LYS A 54 -6.76 2.29 18.19
C LYS A 54 -8.12 1.58 18.08
N ASN A 55 -8.84 1.48 19.20
CA ASN A 55 -10.15 0.83 19.25
C ASN A 55 -11.17 1.58 18.39
N PHE A 56 -11.13 2.92 18.43
CA PHE A 56 -12.00 3.75 17.61
C PHE A 56 -11.79 3.52 16.11
N ILE A 57 -10.54 3.48 15.67
CA ILE A 57 -10.21 3.28 14.25
C ILE A 57 -10.58 1.87 13.80
N ASN A 58 -10.27 0.85 14.60
CA ASN A 58 -10.67 -0.52 14.29
C ASN A 58 -12.18 -0.65 14.18
N TRP A 59 -12.93 -0.08 15.13
CA TRP A 59 -14.39 -0.04 15.07
C TRP A 59 -14.92 0.66 13.82
N LEU A 60 -14.29 1.76 13.40
CA LEU A 60 -14.68 2.48 12.19
C LEU A 60 -14.46 1.64 10.93
N ILE A 61 -13.35 0.89 10.88
CA ILE A 61 -13.04 -0.02 9.77
C ILE A 61 -14.01 -1.19 9.75
N GLU A 62 -14.26 -1.83 10.89
CA GLU A 62 -15.21 -2.95 11.04
C GLU A 62 -16.65 -2.58 10.66
N LYS A 63 -17.03 -1.32 10.86
CA LYS A 63 -18.34 -0.80 10.47
C LYS A 63 -18.43 -0.49 8.97
N SER A 64 -17.30 -0.23 8.33
CA SER A 64 -17.26 0.17 6.92
C SER A 64 -17.54 -1.03 6.01
N PRO A 65 -18.15 -0.83 4.83
CA PRO A 65 -18.39 -1.92 3.89
C PRO A 65 -17.07 -2.52 3.36
N ASP A 66 -17.08 -3.81 3.03
CA ASP A 66 -15.91 -4.51 2.46
C ASP A 66 -15.47 -3.91 1.11
N GLN A 67 -16.41 -3.34 0.37
CA GLN A 67 -16.17 -2.67 -0.89
C GLN A 67 -16.40 -1.17 -0.75
N LEU A 68 -15.43 -0.39 -1.22
CA LEU A 68 -15.57 1.05 -1.35
C LEU A 68 -16.67 1.36 -2.38
N VAL A 69 -17.48 2.37 -2.07
CA VAL A 69 -18.46 2.91 -3.01
C VAL A 69 -17.70 3.51 -4.20
N PRO A 70 -18.20 3.39 -5.44
CA PRO A 70 -17.50 3.90 -6.63
C PRO A 70 -17.07 5.37 -6.52
N SER A 71 -17.88 6.22 -5.88
CA SER A 71 -17.55 7.63 -5.63
C SER A 71 -16.31 7.81 -4.77
N ASP A 72 -16.19 7.03 -3.69
CA ASP A 72 -15.07 7.10 -2.76
C ASP A 72 -13.80 6.54 -3.40
N LEU A 73 -13.96 5.49 -4.21
CA LEU A 73 -12.87 4.91 -5.00
C LEU A 73 -12.32 5.94 -6.00
N SER A 74 -13.17 6.60 -6.78
CA SER A 74 -12.74 7.66 -7.71
C SER A 74 -12.03 8.80 -6.97
N ALA A 75 -12.57 9.27 -5.85
CA ALA A 75 -11.95 10.33 -5.07
C ALA A 75 -10.58 9.94 -4.49
N LEU A 76 -10.39 8.67 -4.10
CA LEU A 76 -9.10 8.15 -3.66
C LEU A 76 -8.10 8.09 -4.82
N VAL A 77 -8.54 7.63 -5.99
CA VAL A 77 -7.70 7.60 -7.20
C VAL A 77 -7.25 9.01 -7.52
N ASP A 78 -8.16 9.97 -7.63
CA ASP A 78 -7.83 11.36 -7.99
C ASP A 78 -6.86 12.00 -7.00
N ARG A 79 -7.01 11.70 -5.70
CA ARG A 79 -6.17 12.27 -4.65
C ARG A 79 -4.75 11.68 -4.60
N PHE A 80 -4.61 10.40 -4.92
CA PHE A 80 -3.35 9.68 -4.76
C PHE A 80 -2.70 9.25 -6.08
N TYR A 81 -3.30 9.60 -7.22
CA TYR A 81 -2.70 9.40 -8.53
C TYR A 81 -1.45 10.26 -8.69
N ASP A 82 -0.34 9.60 -9.02
CA ASP A 82 0.96 10.23 -9.27
C ASP A 82 1.38 9.85 -10.69
N GLU A 83 1.17 10.79 -11.61
CA GLU A 83 1.47 10.62 -13.04
C GLU A 83 2.95 10.27 -13.27
N ALA A 84 3.87 10.81 -12.46
CA ALA A 84 5.28 10.51 -12.60
C ALA A 84 5.60 9.07 -12.17
N LYS A 85 4.93 8.54 -11.13
CA LYS A 85 5.03 7.11 -10.79
C LYS A 85 4.47 6.24 -11.90
N PHE A 86 3.32 6.61 -12.46
CA PHE A 86 2.70 5.90 -13.56
C PHE A 86 3.60 5.85 -14.80
N LEU A 87 4.16 6.98 -15.23
CA LEU A 87 5.12 7.04 -16.34
C LEU A 87 6.36 6.18 -16.09
N ARG A 88 6.91 6.21 -14.86
CA ARG A 88 8.03 5.33 -14.50
C ARG A 88 7.68 3.85 -14.58
N GLN A 89 6.45 3.49 -14.21
CA GLN A 89 5.95 2.14 -14.34
C GLN A 89 5.80 1.73 -15.81
N LEU A 90 5.19 2.57 -16.64
CA LEU A 90 5.07 2.32 -18.08
C LEU A 90 6.43 2.15 -18.77
N LEU A 91 7.42 2.97 -18.42
CA LEU A 91 8.78 2.82 -18.95
C LEU A 91 9.42 1.48 -18.55
N ARG A 92 9.15 0.99 -17.34
CA ARG A 92 9.63 -0.34 -16.90
C ARG A 92 8.96 -1.46 -17.68
N GLU A 93 7.64 -1.39 -17.84
CA GLU A 93 6.86 -2.37 -18.61
C GLU A 93 7.30 -2.39 -20.08
N LEU A 94 7.55 -1.23 -20.69
CA LEU A 94 8.08 -1.12 -22.05
C LEU A 94 9.48 -1.73 -22.19
N ASN A 95 10.37 -1.49 -21.23
CA ASN A 95 11.69 -2.10 -21.25
C ASN A 95 11.63 -3.63 -21.07
N GLN A 96 10.71 -4.12 -20.24
CA GLN A 96 10.45 -5.56 -20.09
C GLN A 96 9.90 -6.18 -21.38
N ALA A 97 8.88 -5.56 -22.00
CA ALA A 97 8.30 -6.04 -23.25
C ALA A 97 9.32 -6.08 -24.40
N LYS A 98 10.20 -5.07 -24.48
CA LYS A 98 11.33 -5.06 -25.44
C LYS A 98 12.33 -6.18 -25.17
N ALA A 99 12.66 -6.43 -23.90
CA ALA A 99 13.54 -7.53 -23.53
C ALA A 99 12.93 -8.91 -23.85
N GLU A 100 11.60 -9.03 -23.77
CA GLU A 100 10.84 -10.22 -24.15
C GLU A 100 10.61 -10.36 -25.67
N GLY A 101 11.07 -9.40 -26.49
CA GLY A 101 10.95 -9.45 -27.95
C GLY A 101 9.56 -9.15 -28.50
N LYS A 102 8.64 -8.61 -27.68
CA LYS A 102 7.32 -8.16 -28.13
C LYS A 102 7.44 -6.76 -28.73
N THR A 103 7.63 -6.67 -30.05
CA THR A 103 7.81 -5.40 -30.77
C THR A 103 6.50 -4.68 -31.11
N ASP A 104 5.36 -5.35 -31.00
CA ASP A 104 4.02 -4.76 -31.18
C ASP A 104 3.40 -4.29 -29.86
N THR A 105 4.15 -3.51 -29.07
CA THR A 105 3.52 -2.70 -28.03
C THR A 105 2.94 -1.47 -28.68
N GLY A 106 1.65 -1.50 -29.02
CA GLY A 106 0.87 -0.40 -29.61
C GLY A 106 0.69 0.80 -28.67
N PHE A 107 1.80 1.40 -28.23
CA PHE A 107 1.84 2.69 -27.55
C PHE A 107 2.86 3.58 -28.26
N GLU A 108 2.45 4.17 -29.39
CA GLU A 108 3.18 5.26 -30.04
C GLU A 108 3.16 6.53 -29.16
N VAL A 109 3.96 6.58 -28.10
CA VAL A 109 4.03 7.77 -27.24
C VAL A 109 5.47 8.23 -27.03
N VAL A 110 5.81 9.24 -27.83
CA VAL A 110 6.57 10.46 -27.47
C VAL A 110 7.87 10.26 -26.71
N VAL A 111 8.90 9.77 -27.41
CA VAL A 111 10.29 10.13 -27.06
C VAL A 111 11.03 10.56 -28.33
N LYS A 112 10.63 11.71 -28.90
CA LYS A 112 11.49 12.43 -29.84
C LYS A 112 12.55 13.17 -29.01
N THR A 113 13.67 12.51 -28.74
CA THR A 113 14.87 13.19 -28.24
C THR A 113 15.29 14.23 -29.27
N LYS A 114 15.06 15.50 -28.95
CA LYS A 114 15.51 16.64 -29.76
C LYS A 114 17.04 16.59 -29.81
N LYS A 115 17.61 16.14 -30.94
CA LYS A 115 19.05 16.14 -31.17
C LYS A 115 19.56 17.58 -31.02
N PHE A 116 20.28 17.86 -29.94
CA PHE A 116 21.10 19.07 -29.85
C PHE A 116 22.25 18.90 -30.85
N ILE A 117 22.12 19.54 -32.02
CA ILE A 117 23.25 19.70 -32.95
C ILE A 117 24.16 20.77 -32.33
N LYS A 118 25.28 20.35 -31.73
CA LYS A 118 26.39 21.26 -31.44
C LYS A 118 26.96 21.72 -32.79
N LYS A 119 26.78 23.00 -33.14
CA LYS A 119 27.51 23.62 -34.25
C LYS A 119 29.00 23.51 -33.94
N LYS A 120 29.75 22.88 -34.85
CA LYS A 120 31.21 22.87 -34.86
C LYS A 120 31.72 24.30 -35.07
N ASP A 121 32.81 24.59 -34.39
CA ASP A 121 33.60 25.80 -34.47
C ASP A 121 33.94 26.14 -35.93
N VAL A 122 33.84 27.43 -36.28
CA VAL A 122 34.40 27.98 -37.51
C VAL A 122 35.64 28.77 -37.09
N GLU A 123 36.80 28.15 -37.28
CA GLU A 123 38.07 28.86 -37.42
C GLU A 123 38.10 29.51 -38.81
N ILE A 124 38.21 30.84 -38.85
CA ILE A 124 38.91 31.60 -39.89
C ILE A 124 39.63 32.75 -39.20
#